data_AF-A0A8H4TP48-F1
#
_entry.id   AF-A0A8H4TP48-F1
#
_cell.length_a   1.000
_cell.length_b   1.000
_cell.length_c   1.000
_cell.angle_alpha   90.00
_cell.angle_beta   90.00
_cell.angle_gamma   90.00
#
_symmetry.space_group_name_H-M   'P 1'
#
loop_
_entity.id
_entity.type
_entity.pdbx_description
1 polymer ?
#
loop_
_entity_poly.entity_id
_entity_poly.type
_entity_poly.pdbx_seq_one_letter_code
_entity_poly.pdbx_strand_id
1 'polypeptide(L)'
;MPSLAALTIYIFGLSAFNHGVSNLVSQRKALAAKQLPESALPALNGFSVAIIGIGIYYMLAAYQENRTFFAMTLARFISASIFWAQGPAWRIRQDIFERVITPLIIPTTPSESQHDRQDFSKNVFHGKGIWQLPLKYPAFGLILVNKQFCAEVRDVIDRLPNNYHVDIMFLKHHGLWTTWTLPKKPTTRYVDTVTATMRIFEPTDDLDPRFRESLNFRGGDGGPESAVWAFHNLLVYLVTKGPGYLGYREDSSYVVNKITINVVAPTDGASHKNMVCRDDEEPHWLLRRYGILSNSMIPPEKRLAEYMIHNLQIVLRADRDKMCYNQVLYENIAESIIFRVNGEEIKAFDMDEMMGDYNNHRWGSIPRDALRMKRDFRKWKKWVLKRRERMKEGLELDDDRPTSRYYH
;
A
#
# COMPACT_ATOMS: atom_id res chain seq x y z
N MET A 1 61.85 -19.13 24.66
CA MET A 1 60.70 -19.71 25.38
C MET A 1 59.48 -18.90 25.00
N PRO A 2 58.33 -19.51 24.66
CA PRO A 2 57.12 -18.77 24.34
C PRO A 2 56.71 -17.91 25.53
N SER A 3 56.23 -16.68 25.28
CA SER A 3 55.71 -15.84 26.36
C SER A 3 54.54 -16.51 27.09
N LEU A 4 54.33 -16.15 28.36
CA LEU A 4 53.18 -16.63 29.14
C LEU A 4 51.85 -16.33 28.43
N ALA A 5 51.77 -15.20 27.72
CA ALA A 5 50.63 -14.82 26.89
C ALA A 5 50.46 -15.73 25.67
N ALA A 6 51.55 -16.10 24.98
CA ALA A 6 51.48 -17.04 23.86
C ALA A 6 50.97 -18.42 24.33
N LEU A 7 51.40 -18.87 25.51
CA LEU A 7 50.95 -20.14 26.08
C LEU A 7 49.44 -20.15 26.37
N THR A 8 48.89 -19.09 26.96
CA THR A 8 47.45 -19.02 27.28
C THR A 8 46.59 -18.93 26.01
N ILE A 9 47.02 -18.17 25.01
CA ILE A 9 46.37 -18.07 23.71
C ILE A 9 46.36 -19.45 23.01
N TYR A 10 47.47 -20.19 23.08
CA TYR A 10 47.57 -21.52 22.49
C TYR A 10 46.61 -22.50 23.16
N ILE A 11 46.57 -22.53 24.50
CA ILE A 11 45.66 -23.40 25.26
C ILE A 11 44.19 -23.09 24.93
N PHE A 12 43.84 -21.80 24.84
CA PHE A 12 42.50 -21.40 24.42
C PHE A 12 42.18 -21.91 23.01
N GLY A 13 43.09 -21.69 22.05
CA GLY A 13 42.92 -22.15 20.67
C GLY A 13 42.75 -23.67 20.57
N LEU A 14 43.57 -24.44 21.29
CA LEU A 14 43.47 -25.90 21.32
C LEU A 14 42.14 -26.37 21.93
N SER A 15 41.67 -25.72 22.99
CA SER A 15 40.40 -26.05 23.64
C SER A 15 39.20 -25.79 22.72
N ALA A 16 39.21 -24.64 22.02
CA ALA A 16 38.20 -24.30 21.03
C ALA A 16 38.21 -25.33 19.88
N PHE A 17 39.38 -25.62 19.32
CA PHE A 17 39.51 -26.61 18.24
C PHE A 17 38.91 -27.97 18.62
N ASN A 18 39.31 -28.51 19.78
CA ASN A 18 38.80 -29.78 20.28
C ASN A 18 37.29 -29.75 20.53
N HIS A 19 36.76 -28.65 21.05
CA HIS A 19 35.32 -28.50 21.26
C HIS A 19 34.54 -28.51 19.94
N GLY A 20 35.02 -27.78 18.93
CA GLY A 20 34.38 -27.76 17.61
C GLY A 20 34.44 -29.11 16.89
N VAL A 21 35.59 -29.81 16.93
CA VAL A 21 35.72 -31.16 16.35
C VAL A 21 34.81 -32.16 17.07
N SER A 22 34.79 -32.14 18.41
CA SER A 22 33.93 -33.02 19.21
C SER A 22 32.45 -32.86 18.87
N ASN A 23 31.98 -31.63 18.71
CA ASN A 23 30.61 -31.34 18.31
C ASN A 23 30.29 -31.88 16.90
N LEU A 24 31.23 -31.83 15.94
CA LEU A 24 31.03 -32.34 14.59
C LEU A 24 31.06 -33.87 14.50
N VAL A 25 31.89 -34.53 15.30
CA VAL A 25 31.98 -36.00 15.33
C VAL A 25 30.77 -36.62 16.03
N SER A 26 30.19 -35.93 17.04
CA SER A 26 29.09 -36.43 17.87
C SER A 26 27.91 -35.46 17.95
N GLN A 27 27.39 -35.07 16.78
CA GLN A 27 26.38 -34.00 16.64
C GLN A 27 25.12 -34.22 17.50
N ARG A 28 24.59 -35.45 17.55
CA ARG A 28 23.40 -35.78 18.37
C ARG A 28 23.66 -35.67 19.87
N LYS A 29 24.85 -36.07 20.34
CA LYS A 29 25.24 -35.91 21.75
C LYS A 29 25.45 -34.45 22.10
N ALA A 30 26.02 -33.66 21.18
CA ALA A 30 26.21 -32.23 21.35
C ALA A 30 24.88 -31.46 21.38
N LEU A 31 23.90 -31.84 20.55
CA LEU A 31 22.53 -31.31 20.62
C LEU A 31 21.86 -31.62 21.96
N ALA A 32 21.93 -32.89 22.40
CA ALA A 32 21.35 -33.32 23.66
C ALA A 32 21.99 -32.62 24.87
N ALA A 33 23.32 -32.50 24.88
CA ALA A 33 24.05 -31.80 25.94
C ALA A 33 23.72 -30.30 26.01
N LYS A 34 23.34 -29.68 24.89
CA LYS A 34 22.94 -28.27 24.79
C LYS A 34 21.43 -28.05 24.88
N GLN A 35 20.65 -29.13 25.06
CA GLN A 35 19.18 -29.09 25.10
C GLN A 35 18.55 -28.43 23.86
N LEU A 36 19.16 -28.62 22.69
CA LEU A 36 18.69 -28.02 21.43
C LEU A 36 17.83 -29.01 20.64
N PRO A 37 16.75 -28.54 19.96
CA PRO A 37 15.93 -29.38 19.10
C PRO A 37 16.69 -29.84 17.85
N GLU A 38 16.27 -30.94 17.22
CA GLU A 38 16.93 -31.47 16.01
C GLU A 38 16.99 -30.47 14.84
N SER A 39 16.01 -29.55 14.77
CA SER A 39 16.00 -28.47 13.77
C SER A 39 17.19 -27.51 13.90
N ALA A 40 17.88 -27.47 15.04
CA ALA A 40 19.07 -26.66 15.27
C ALA A 40 20.38 -27.31 14.76
N LEU A 41 20.34 -28.54 14.24
CA LEU A 41 21.51 -29.28 13.77
C LEU A 41 22.37 -28.49 12.75
N PRO A 42 21.80 -27.81 11.72
CA PRO A 42 22.62 -27.04 10.78
C PRO A 42 23.34 -25.86 11.44
N ALA A 43 22.68 -25.19 12.39
CA ALA A 43 23.26 -24.07 13.13
C ALA A 43 24.39 -24.55 14.06
N LEU A 44 24.22 -25.70 14.72
CA LEU A 44 25.24 -26.32 15.55
C LEU A 44 26.48 -26.71 14.73
N ASN A 45 26.28 -27.26 13.53
CA ASN A 45 27.39 -27.62 12.64
C ASN A 45 28.15 -26.38 12.17
N GLY A 46 27.43 -25.34 11.73
CA GLY A 46 28.04 -24.06 11.34
C GLY A 46 28.81 -23.39 12.49
N PHE A 47 28.25 -23.40 13.70
CA PHE A 47 28.92 -22.88 14.90
C PHE A 47 30.17 -23.69 15.27
N SER A 48 30.11 -25.02 15.12
CA SER A 48 31.24 -25.91 15.43
C SER A 48 32.41 -25.70 14.47
N VAL A 49 32.13 -25.50 13.18
CA VAL A 49 33.15 -25.13 12.19
C VAL A 49 33.77 -23.76 12.49
N ALA A 50 32.95 -22.78 12.90
CA ALA A 50 33.45 -21.47 13.31
C ALA A 50 34.39 -21.57 14.52
N ILE A 51 34.04 -22.40 15.50
CA ILE A 51 34.87 -22.68 16.67
C ILE A 51 36.19 -23.37 16.27
N ILE A 52 36.17 -24.33 15.34
CA ILE A 52 37.39 -24.94 14.79
C ILE A 52 38.29 -23.87 14.17
N GLY A 53 37.69 -22.97 13.36
CA GLY A 53 38.37 -21.83 12.79
C GLY A 53 39.03 -20.96 13.88
N ILE A 54 38.27 -20.53 14.89
CA ILE A 54 38.82 -19.78 16.03
C ILE A 54 39.99 -20.55 16.67
N GLY A 55 39.85 -21.85 16.88
CA GLY A 55 40.89 -22.67 17.50
C GLY A 55 42.21 -22.69 16.72
N ILE A 56 42.16 -22.97 15.41
CA ILE A 56 43.33 -22.93 14.52
C ILE A 56 43.98 -21.55 14.56
N TYR A 57 43.16 -20.51 14.56
CA TYR A 57 43.65 -19.14 14.55
C TYR A 57 44.42 -18.80 15.83
N TYR A 58 43.84 -19.03 17.00
CA TYR A 58 44.52 -18.70 18.25
C TYR A 58 45.80 -19.52 18.43
N MET A 59 45.86 -20.77 17.97
CA MET A 59 47.10 -21.54 17.93
C MET A 59 48.17 -20.91 17.02
N LEU A 60 47.79 -20.43 15.83
CA LEU A 60 48.71 -19.71 14.92
C LEU A 60 49.13 -18.34 15.49
N ALA A 61 48.22 -17.62 16.16
CA ALA A 61 48.50 -16.33 16.80
C ALA A 61 49.55 -16.47 17.90
N ALA A 62 49.41 -17.53 18.72
CA ALA A 62 50.37 -17.89 19.74
C ALA A 62 51.74 -18.25 19.14
N TYR A 63 51.75 -19.01 18.04
CA TYR A 63 52.99 -19.36 17.34
C TYR A 63 53.72 -18.15 16.75
N GLN A 64 52.97 -17.16 16.24
CA GLN A 64 53.52 -15.96 15.59
C GLN A 64 53.80 -14.79 16.55
N GLU A 65 53.57 -14.96 17.86
CA GLU A 65 53.61 -13.89 18.87
C GLU A 65 52.92 -12.59 18.38
N ASN A 66 51.79 -12.76 17.70
CA ASN A 66 50.86 -11.69 17.34
C ASN A 66 51.39 -10.58 16.39
N ARG A 67 52.46 -10.79 15.61
CA ARG A 67 53.01 -9.72 14.74
C ARG A 67 52.25 -9.45 13.44
N THR A 68 51.33 -10.33 13.03
CA THR A 68 50.64 -10.20 11.72
C THR A 68 49.19 -10.70 11.73
N PHE A 69 48.67 -11.01 12.93
CA PHE A 69 47.52 -11.90 13.06
C PHE A 69 46.15 -11.25 12.88
N PHE A 70 46.07 -9.92 12.91
CA PHE A 70 44.82 -9.18 12.73
C PHE A 70 44.40 -8.96 11.27
N ALA A 71 45.26 -9.28 10.29
CA ALA A 71 45.05 -8.90 8.90
C ALA A 71 44.28 -9.93 8.04
N MET A 72 44.05 -11.17 8.50
CA MET A 72 43.41 -12.21 7.66
C MET A 72 42.15 -12.83 8.27
N THR A 73 41.05 -12.09 8.15
CA THR A 73 39.65 -12.49 8.43
C THR A 73 39.08 -13.58 7.49
N LEU A 74 39.85 -14.62 7.16
CA LEU A 74 39.44 -15.69 6.23
C LEU A 74 38.45 -16.70 6.87
N ALA A 75 38.56 -16.99 8.17
CA ALA A 75 37.64 -17.92 8.87
C ALA A 75 36.19 -17.43 9.01
N ARG A 76 35.97 -16.11 9.10
CA ARG A 76 34.61 -15.54 9.08
C ARG A 76 33.93 -15.82 7.74
N PHE A 77 34.71 -15.82 6.66
CA PHE A 77 34.24 -16.14 5.31
C PHE A 77 33.87 -17.63 5.18
N ILE A 78 34.75 -18.54 5.61
CA ILE A 78 34.50 -19.99 5.51
C ILE A 78 33.33 -20.44 6.38
N SER A 79 33.23 -19.90 7.61
CA SER A 79 32.11 -20.21 8.50
C SER A 79 30.79 -19.69 7.92
N ALA A 80 30.79 -18.48 7.34
CA ALA A 80 29.63 -17.97 6.62
C ALA A 80 29.31 -18.83 5.39
N SER A 81 30.29 -19.19 4.56
CA SER A 81 30.08 -20.03 3.37
C SER A 81 29.50 -21.41 3.72
N ILE A 82 29.93 -22.03 4.82
CA ILE A 82 29.41 -23.33 5.28
C ILE A 82 28.01 -23.18 5.87
N PHE A 83 27.75 -22.12 6.64
CA PHE A 83 26.40 -21.79 7.12
C PHE A 83 25.42 -21.56 5.95
N TRP A 84 25.92 -20.97 4.87
CA TRP A 84 25.19 -20.74 3.63
C TRP A 84 24.97 -22.02 2.80
N ALA A 85 25.91 -22.97 2.84
CA ALA A 85 25.82 -24.22 2.10
C ALA A 85 25.00 -25.32 2.81
N GLN A 86 24.94 -25.31 4.15
CA GLN A 86 24.36 -26.41 4.95
C GLN A 86 22.91 -26.18 5.44
N GLY A 87 22.33 -25.00 5.28
CA GLY A 87 20.98 -24.70 5.78
C GLY A 87 19.96 -24.42 4.67
N PRO A 88 18.64 -24.50 4.96
CA PRO A 88 17.59 -24.00 4.07
C PRO A 88 17.54 -22.46 4.12
N ALA A 89 18.70 -21.78 4.01
CA ALA A 89 18.85 -20.34 4.14
C ALA A 89 18.07 -19.57 3.07
N TRP A 90 17.76 -20.23 1.95
CA TRP A 90 16.87 -19.72 0.91
C TRP A 90 15.41 -19.60 1.38
N ARG A 91 14.91 -20.55 2.20
CA ARG A 91 13.54 -20.48 2.76
C ARG A 91 13.37 -19.32 3.71
N ILE A 92 14.34 -19.12 4.62
CA ILE A 92 14.29 -18.00 5.58
C ILE A 92 14.37 -16.66 4.84
N ARG A 93 15.16 -16.56 3.77
CA ARG A 93 15.22 -15.33 2.97
C ARG A 93 13.95 -15.05 2.20
N GLN A 94 13.39 -16.06 1.57
CA GLN A 94 12.12 -15.92 0.86
C GLN A 94 11.00 -15.55 1.83
N ASP A 95 10.94 -16.17 3.02
CA ASP A 95 10.01 -15.81 4.09
C ASP A 95 10.21 -14.36 4.57
N ILE A 96 11.47 -13.90 4.69
CA ILE A 96 11.76 -12.49 5.04
C ILE A 96 11.27 -11.55 3.93
N PHE A 97 11.51 -11.89 2.66
CA PHE A 97 11.05 -11.09 1.54
C PHE A 97 9.52 -11.03 1.49
N GLU A 98 8.84 -12.17 1.59
CA GLU A 98 7.38 -12.22 1.64
C GLU A 98 6.84 -11.40 2.82
N ARG A 99 7.38 -11.57 4.03
CA ARG A 99 6.87 -10.85 5.21
C ARG A 99 7.12 -9.34 5.18
N VAL A 100 8.23 -8.89 4.60
CA VAL A 100 8.59 -7.47 4.61
C VAL A 100 8.00 -6.74 3.40
N ILE A 101 7.93 -7.39 2.24
CA ILE A 101 7.43 -6.78 0.99
C ILE A 101 5.90 -6.82 0.93
N THR A 102 5.28 -7.84 1.52
CA THR A 102 3.84 -7.91 1.77
C THR A 102 3.56 -7.83 3.27
N PRO A 103 3.83 -6.68 3.92
CA PRO A 103 3.59 -6.56 5.35
C PRO A 103 2.10 -6.77 5.62
N LEU A 104 1.80 -7.56 6.65
CA LEU A 104 0.46 -7.53 7.24
C LEU A 104 0.19 -6.09 7.68
N ILE A 105 -0.81 -5.46 7.09
CA ILE A 105 -1.29 -4.16 7.54
C ILE A 105 -1.90 -4.40 8.90
N ILE A 106 -1.15 -4.08 9.96
CA ILE A 106 -1.69 -4.09 11.32
C ILE A 106 -2.71 -2.96 11.36
N PRO A 107 -4.00 -3.25 11.56
CA PRO A 107 -5.02 -2.20 11.63
C PRO A 107 -4.68 -1.31 12.82
N THR A 108 -4.27 -0.08 12.55
CA THR A 108 -4.06 0.94 13.60
C THR A 108 -5.39 1.58 13.95
N THR A 109 -5.49 2.14 15.15
CA THR A 109 -6.62 2.96 15.56
C THR A 109 -6.45 4.41 15.11
N PRO A 110 -7.52 5.21 15.09
CA PRO A 110 -7.42 6.65 14.90
C PRO A 110 -6.46 7.34 15.88
N SER A 111 -6.63 7.09 17.17
CA SER A 111 -5.83 7.66 18.26
C SER A 111 -4.32 7.49 18.05
N GLU A 112 -3.89 6.30 17.62
CA GLU A 112 -2.47 5.98 17.41
C GLU A 112 -1.89 6.61 16.13
N SER A 113 -2.73 6.85 15.12
CA SER A 113 -2.26 7.19 13.77
C SER A 113 -2.43 8.67 13.40
N GLN A 114 -2.89 9.51 14.32
CA GLN A 114 -3.33 10.87 14.02
C GLN A 114 -2.20 11.90 13.85
N HIS A 115 -1.08 11.76 14.55
CA HIS A 115 -0.08 12.84 14.68
C HIS A 115 0.63 13.19 13.37
N ASP A 116 1.03 12.18 12.59
CA ASP A 116 1.82 12.36 11.37
C ASP A 116 0.99 12.66 10.12
N ARG A 117 -0.35 12.70 10.25
CA ARG A 117 -1.24 12.89 9.09
C ARG A 117 -1.17 14.31 8.56
N GLN A 118 -1.13 14.41 7.23
CA GLN A 118 -1.12 15.68 6.51
C GLN A 118 -2.40 15.82 5.69
N ASP A 119 -2.91 17.05 5.61
CA ASP A 119 -4.06 17.37 4.76
C ASP A 119 -3.61 17.45 3.30
N PHE A 120 -4.20 16.59 2.46
CA PHE A 120 -3.92 16.56 1.02
C PHE A 120 -5.00 17.25 0.19
N SER A 121 -5.98 17.91 0.82
CA SER A 121 -7.01 18.70 0.13
C SER A 121 -6.49 20.07 -0.35
N LYS A 122 -5.62 20.09 -1.36
CA LYS A 122 -5.09 21.35 -1.94
C LYS A 122 -5.79 21.84 -3.22
N ASN A 123 -6.85 21.17 -3.69
CA ASN A 123 -7.55 21.60 -4.90
C ASN A 123 -8.69 22.59 -4.64
N VAL A 124 -8.87 23.49 -5.61
CA VAL A 124 -9.81 24.63 -5.65
C VAL A 124 -11.29 24.23 -5.49
N PHE A 125 -11.63 22.96 -5.76
CA PHE A 125 -13.00 22.43 -5.65
C PHE A 125 -13.19 21.56 -4.38
N HIS A 126 -13.14 22.18 -3.21
CA HIS A 126 -14.08 21.95 -2.08
C HIS A 126 -14.15 20.58 -1.37
N GLY A 127 -13.24 19.63 -1.66
CA GLY A 127 -13.16 18.39 -0.88
C GLY A 127 -12.11 18.49 0.22
N LYS A 128 -12.49 18.98 1.41
CA LYS A 128 -11.68 18.86 2.64
C LYS A 128 -11.74 17.43 3.17
N GLY A 129 -10.83 17.09 4.07
CA GLY A 129 -10.95 15.87 4.87
C GLY A 129 -10.30 14.63 4.29
N ILE A 130 -9.30 14.75 3.42
CA ILE A 130 -8.44 13.62 3.05
C ILE A 130 -7.11 13.77 3.78
N TRP A 131 -6.84 12.87 4.71
CA TRP A 131 -5.70 12.93 5.62
C TRP A 131 -4.78 11.73 5.43
N GLN A 132 -3.60 11.94 4.87
CA GLN A 132 -2.70 10.85 4.53
C GLN A 132 -1.55 10.73 5.52
N LEU A 133 -1.21 9.49 5.89
CA LEU A 133 0.06 9.19 6.56
C LEU A 133 1.24 9.23 5.58
N PRO A 134 2.43 9.68 6.01
CA PRO A 134 3.64 9.62 5.21
C PRO A 134 3.90 8.20 4.69
N LEU A 135 4.38 8.12 3.46
CA LEU A 135 4.64 6.84 2.81
C LEU A 135 5.72 6.08 3.55
N LYS A 136 5.43 4.83 3.89
CA LYS A 136 6.40 3.87 4.40
C LYS A 136 6.79 2.95 3.25
N TYR A 137 8.09 2.85 2.99
CA TYR A 137 8.66 1.89 2.04
C TYR A 137 9.22 0.71 2.84
N PRO A 138 8.49 -0.40 2.98
CA PRO A 138 8.88 -1.50 3.87
C PRO A 138 10.25 -2.09 3.49
N ALA A 139 10.54 -2.14 2.18
CA ALA A 139 11.79 -2.67 1.66
C ALA A 139 13.01 -1.75 1.87
N PHE A 140 12.82 -0.49 2.30
CA PHE A 140 13.94 0.45 2.45
C PHE A 140 15.01 -0.07 3.42
N GLY A 141 14.60 -0.62 4.57
CA GLY A 141 15.52 -1.23 5.53
C GLY A 141 16.29 -2.42 4.95
N LEU A 142 15.66 -3.22 4.08
CA LEU A 142 16.29 -4.37 3.43
C LEU A 142 17.36 -3.95 2.42
N ILE A 143 17.09 -2.90 1.64
CA ILE A 143 18.01 -2.37 0.63
C ILE A 143 19.32 -1.87 1.28
N LEU A 144 19.29 -1.50 2.56
CA LEU A 144 20.44 -0.97 3.30
C LEU A 144 21.31 -2.03 4.00
N VAL A 145 20.93 -3.32 4.00
CA VAL A 145 21.62 -4.37 4.76
C VAL A 145 23.03 -4.64 4.21
N ASN A 146 23.15 -5.00 2.92
CA ASN A 146 24.44 -5.17 2.21
C ASN A 146 24.23 -5.20 0.68
N LYS A 147 25.31 -5.16 -0.11
CA LYS A 147 25.25 -5.11 -1.59
C LYS A 147 24.55 -6.31 -2.24
N GLN A 148 24.79 -7.52 -1.76
CA GLN A 148 24.17 -8.73 -2.31
C GLN A 148 22.67 -8.73 -2.03
N PHE A 149 22.29 -8.50 -0.77
CA PHE A 149 20.90 -8.45 -0.35
C PHE A 149 20.15 -7.29 -1.01
N CYS A 150 20.82 -6.15 -1.21
CA CYS A 150 20.31 -5.03 -1.99
C CYS A 150 19.99 -5.43 -3.44
N ALA A 151 20.89 -6.18 -4.11
CA ALA A 151 20.66 -6.67 -5.47
C ALA A 151 19.51 -7.68 -5.52
N GLU A 152 19.46 -8.63 -4.58
CA GLU A 152 18.38 -9.62 -4.47
C GLU A 152 17.02 -8.96 -4.21
N VAL A 153 16.95 -8.01 -3.27
CA VAL A 153 15.72 -7.26 -2.95
C VAL A 153 15.23 -6.45 -4.15
N ARG A 154 16.16 -5.80 -4.88
CA ARG A 154 15.81 -5.06 -6.10
C ARG A 154 15.28 -5.98 -7.19
N ASP A 155 15.94 -7.11 -7.42
CA ASP A 155 15.50 -8.10 -8.40
C ASP A 155 14.09 -8.64 -8.07
N VAL A 156 13.79 -8.88 -6.79
CA VAL A 156 12.43 -9.23 -6.35
C VAL A 156 11.45 -8.08 -6.58
N ILE A 157 11.78 -6.87 -6.14
CA ILE A 157 10.95 -5.66 -6.31
C ILE A 157 10.62 -5.40 -7.78
N ASP A 158 11.59 -5.51 -8.67
CA ASP A 158 11.43 -5.22 -10.09
C ASP A 158 10.44 -6.20 -10.76
N ARG A 159 10.37 -7.44 -10.25
CA ARG A 159 9.45 -8.49 -10.73
C ARG A 159 8.06 -8.42 -10.11
N LEU A 160 7.84 -7.67 -9.04
CA LEU A 160 6.50 -7.54 -8.44
C LEU A 160 5.54 -6.87 -9.43
N PRO A 161 4.26 -7.22 -9.44
CA PRO A 161 3.26 -6.48 -10.19
C PRO A 161 3.10 -5.05 -9.65
N ASN A 162 2.55 -4.14 -10.46
CA ASN A 162 2.21 -2.78 -10.02
C ASN A 162 0.87 -2.80 -9.26
N ASN A 163 0.82 -3.59 -8.19
CA ASN A 163 -0.33 -3.72 -7.31
C ASN A 163 -0.11 -2.90 -6.04
N TYR A 164 -1.11 -2.10 -5.68
CA TYR A 164 -1.04 -1.23 -4.52
C TYR A 164 -2.24 -1.41 -3.61
N HIS A 165 -2.00 -1.18 -2.33
CA HIS A 165 -3.04 -1.22 -1.33
C HIS A 165 -3.13 0.11 -0.60
N VAL A 166 -4.35 0.57 -0.33
CA VAL A 166 -4.63 1.70 0.53
C VAL A 166 -5.63 1.29 1.60
N ASP A 167 -5.25 1.46 2.86
CA ASP A 167 -6.19 1.41 3.97
C ASP A 167 -6.79 2.80 4.17
N ILE A 168 -8.11 2.89 4.23
CA ILE A 168 -8.88 4.12 4.36
C ILE A 168 -9.71 4.00 5.64
N MET A 169 -9.38 4.76 6.66
CA MET A 169 -10.28 4.91 7.81
C MET A 169 -11.32 5.98 7.45
N PHE A 170 -12.58 5.58 7.43
CA PHE A 170 -13.72 6.48 7.36
C PHE A 170 -14.07 6.90 8.79
N LEU A 171 -13.68 8.12 9.17
CA LEU A 171 -14.06 8.71 10.44
C LEU A 171 -15.21 9.68 10.26
N LYS A 172 -16.32 9.37 10.92
CA LYS A 172 -17.54 10.19 10.86
C LYS A 172 -17.20 11.63 11.22
N HIS A 173 -17.57 12.57 10.35
CA HIS A 173 -17.31 14.00 10.56
C HIS A 173 -15.83 14.43 10.68
N HIS A 174 -14.85 13.51 10.55
CA HIS A 174 -13.43 13.76 10.84
C HIS A 174 -12.46 13.42 9.70
N GLY A 175 -12.95 12.87 8.59
CA GLY A 175 -12.13 12.67 7.40
C GLY A 175 -12.09 11.25 6.86
N LEU A 176 -11.53 11.14 5.66
CA LEU A 176 -11.00 9.93 5.06
C LEU A 176 -9.51 9.89 5.32
N TRP A 177 -9.07 8.97 6.16
CA TRP A 177 -7.69 8.87 6.59
C TRP A 177 -7.00 7.74 5.83
N THR A 178 -6.11 8.10 4.90
CA THR A 178 -5.48 7.14 4.00
C THR A 178 -4.11 6.70 4.49
N THR A 179 -3.80 5.43 4.29
CA THR A 179 -2.50 4.82 4.59
C THR A 179 -2.13 3.91 3.42
N TRP A 180 -1.13 4.33 2.65
CA TRP A 180 -0.68 3.56 1.49
C TRP A 180 0.38 2.54 1.86
N THR A 181 0.20 1.32 1.37
CA THR A 181 1.22 0.28 1.40
C THR A 181 1.78 0.13 -0.01
N LEU A 182 3.05 0.46 -0.16
CA LEU A 182 3.76 0.48 -1.43
C LEU A 182 4.94 -0.48 -1.35
N PRO A 183 4.76 -1.76 -1.78
CA PRO A 183 5.86 -2.72 -1.84
C PRO A 183 7.02 -2.21 -2.70
N LYS A 184 6.67 -1.45 -3.75
CA LYS A 184 7.60 -0.76 -4.64
C LYS A 184 7.05 0.60 -5.06
N LYS A 185 7.92 1.45 -5.60
CA LYS A 185 7.47 2.64 -6.34
C LYS A 185 6.96 2.20 -7.73
N PRO A 186 5.93 2.87 -8.29
CA PRO A 186 5.54 2.65 -9.68
C PRO A 186 6.72 2.86 -10.61
N THR A 187 7.08 1.80 -11.32
CA THR A 187 8.14 1.81 -12.34
C THR A 187 7.62 2.30 -13.69
N THR A 188 6.29 2.24 -13.88
CA THR A 188 5.59 2.72 -15.07
C THR A 188 4.36 3.52 -14.62
N ARG A 189 3.73 4.23 -15.56
CA ARG A 189 2.43 4.87 -15.32
C ARG A 189 1.24 3.90 -15.27
N TYR A 190 1.46 2.62 -15.60
CA TYR A 190 0.41 1.60 -15.63
C TYR A 190 0.38 0.86 -14.30
N VAL A 191 -0.80 0.83 -13.70
CA VAL A 191 -1.09 0.23 -12.41
C VAL A 191 -2.08 -0.89 -12.65
N ASP A 192 -1.70 -2.12 -12.31
CA ASP A 192 -2.50 -3.30 -12.59
C ASP A 192 -3.75 -3.31 -11.69
N THR A 193 -3.56 -3.17 -10.38
CA THR A 193 -4.68 -3.16 -9.44
C THR A 193 -4.41 -2.28 -8.24
N VAL A 194 -5.42 -1.49 -7.85
CA VAL A 194 -5.45 -0.79 -6.57
C VAL A 194 -6.54 -1.38 -5.71
N THR A 195 -6.16 -1.90 -4.55
CA THR A 195 -7.11 -2.41 -3.54
C THR A 195 -7.23 -1.40 -2.42
N ALA A 196 -8.42 -0.85 -2.24
CA ALA A 196 -8.77 -0.02 -1.10
C ALA A 196 -9.53 -0.85 -0.07
N THR A 197 -9.07 -0.87 1.18
CA THR A 197 -9.85 -1.38 2.31
C THR A 197 -10.36 -0.19 3.12
N MET A 198 -11.68 -0.10 3.29
CA MET A 198 -12.29 0.98 4.02
C MET A 198 -12.85 0.48 5.35
N ARG A 199 -12.31 1.01 6.43
CA ARG A 199 -12.69 0.69 7.81
C ARG A 199 -13.48 1.85 8.40
N ILE A 200 -14.58 1.55 9.07
CA ILE A 200 -15.47 2.55 9.66
C ILE A 200 -15.10 2.72 11.13
N PHE A 201 -15.02 3.97 11.59
CA PHE A 201 -14.68 4.32 12.96
C PHE A 201 -15.61 5.37 13.53
N GLU A 202 -15.94 5.23 14.81
CA GLU A 202 -16.38 6.37 15.61
C GLU A 202 -15.20 7.29 15.96
N PRO A 203 -15.40 8.62 15.96
CA PRO A 203 -14.40 9.53 16.47
C PRO A 203 -14.20 9.31 17.96
N THR A 204 -12.94 9.18 18.38
CA THR A 204 -12.56 9.13 19.80
C THR A 204 -12.39 10.55 20.36
N ASP A 205 -12.47 10.70 21.69
CA ASP A 205 -12.39 12.03 22.33
C ASP A 205 -11.00 12.66 22.33
N ASP A 206 -9.97 11.85 22.04
CA ASP A 206 -8.56 12.26 22.01
C ASP A 206 -8.10 12.70 20.60
N LEU A 207 -9.01 12.80 19.63
CA LEU A 207 -8.66 13.26 18.29
C LEU A 207 -8.32 14.75 18.27
N ASP A 208 -7.26 15.10 17.54
CA ASP A 208 -6.85 16.48 17.33
C ASP A 208 -8.01 17.29 16.70
N PRO A 209 -8.36 18.46 17.28
CA PRO A 209 -9.44 19.31 16.77
C PRO A 209 -9.33 19.67 15.29
N ARG A 210 -8.14 19.64 14.70
CA ARG A 210 -7.91 19.92 13.27
C ARG A 210 -8.69 19.02 12.32
N PHE A 211 -9.05 17.81 12.78
CA PHE A 211 -9.78 16.83 11.96
C PHE A 211 -11.28 17.08 11.95
N ARG A 212 -11.81 17.74 12.98
CA ARG A 212 -13.23 17.97 13.17
C ARG A 212 -13.81 18.75 11.98
N GLU A 213 -15.02 18.38 11.56
CA GLU A 213 -15.73 18.99 10.42
C GLU A 213 -15.01 18.85 9.07
N SER A 214 -13.91 18.09 8.99
CA SER A 214 -13.16 17.97 7.74
C SER A 214 -13.88 17.11 6.70
N LEU A 215 -14.77 16.20 7.12
CA LEU A 215 -15.67 15.45 6.23
C LEU A 215 -17.12 15.81 6.51
N ASN A 216 -17.69 16.68 5.69
CA ASN A 216 -19.05 17.17 5.88
C ASN A 216 -20.03 16.50 4.91
N PHE A 217 -21.19 16.09 5.43
CA PHE A 217 -22.29 15.55 4.64
C PHE A 217 -23.30 16.62 4.24
N ARG A 218 -23.14 17.89 4.60
CA ARG A 218 -24.03 18.95 4.13
C ARG A 218 -23.86 19.18 2.62
N GLY A 219 -24.98 19.11 1.89
CA GLY A 219 -25.06 19.54 0.49
C GLY A 219 -25.16 21.07 0.38
N GLY A 220 -24.65 21.62 -0.72
CA GLY A 220 -24.79 23.05 -1.07
C GLY A 220 -26.02 23.34 -1.93
N ASP A 221 -26.08 24.57 -2.48
CA ASP A 221 -27.14 25.04 -3.39
C ASP A 221 -27.04 24.37 -4.78
N GLY A 222 -27.42 23.09 -4.84
CA GLY A 222 -27.53 22.32 -6.09
C GLY A 222 -26.35 21.37 -6.38
N GLY A 223 -25.34 21.31 -5.53
CA GLY A 223 -24.19 20.38 -5.63
C GLY A 223 -24.28 19.19 -4.67
N PRO A 224 -23.56 18.08 -4.95
CA PRO A 224 -23.38 16.96 -4.01
C PRO A 224 -22.74 17.40 -2.69
N GLU A 225 -22.88 16.56 -1.66
CA GLU A 225 -22.26 16.76 -0.35
C GLU A 225 -20.71 16.80 -0.43
N SER A 226 -20.05 17.51 0.50
CA SER A 226 -18.58 17.57 0.55
C SER A 226 -17.94 16.17 0.67
N ALA A 227 -18.59 15.24 1.37
CA ALA A 227 -18.17 13.84 1.46
C ALA A 227 -18.11 13.15 0.09
N VAL A 228 -19.06 13.41 -0.81
CA VAL A 228 -19.02 12.88 -2.19
C VAL A 228 -17.76 13.35 -2.91
N TRP A 229 -17.41 14.63 -2.74
CA TRP A 229 -16.21 15.20 -3.32
C TRP A 229 -14.93 14.62 -2.72
N ALA A 230 -14.90 14.30 -1.43
CA ALA A 230 -13.76 13.61 -0.82
C ALA A 230 -13.53 12.23 -1.45
N PHE A 231 -14.59 11.43 -1.63
CA PHE A 231 -14.49 10.13 -2.31
C PHE A 231 -14.06 10.25 -3.77
N HIS A 232 -14.63 11.21 -4.50
CA HIS A 232 -14.25 11.48 -5.89
C HIS A 232 -12.79 11.93 -5.99
N ASN A 233 -12.35 12.84 -5.12
CA ASN A 233 -10.98 13.32 -5.10
C ASN A 233 -9.97 12.22 -4.81
N LEU A 234 -10.28 11.21 -3.97
CA LEU A 234 -9.41 10.04 -3.80
C LEU A 234 -9.17 9.31 -5.13
N LEU A 235 -10.21 9.10 -5.94
CA LEU A 235 -10.09 8.47 -7.25
C LEU A 235 -9.31 9.36 -8.23
N VAL A 236 -9.62 10.66 -8.28
CA VAL A 236 -8.92 11.61 -9.15
C VAL A 236 -7.45 11.71 -8.78
N TYR A 237 -7.12 11.81 -7.50
CA TYR A 237 -5.73 11.86 -7.04
C TYR A 237 -4.97 10.58 -7.33
N LEU A 238 -5.61 9.43 -7.19
CA LEU A 238 -5.01 8.16 -7.59
C LEU A 238 -4.60 8.19 -9.07
N VAL A 239 -5.48 8.60 -9.98
CA VAL A 239 -5.18 8.60 -11.42
C VAL A 239 -4.32 9.78 -11.88
N THR A 240 -4.29 10.89 -11.16
CA THR A 240 -3.51 12.08 -11.56
C THR A 240 -2.16 12.20 -10.86
N LYS A 241 -2.05 11.73 -9.62
CA LYS A 241 -0.84 11.84 -8.77
C LYS A 241 -0.27 10.48 -8.38
N GLY A 242 -0.99 9.40 -8.63
CA GLY A 242 -0.55 8.04 -8.40
C GLY A 242 -0.83 7.53 -7.00
N PRO A 243 -0.54 6.23 -6.77
CA PRO A 243 -0.58 5.64 -5.44
C PRO A 243 0.27 6.46 -4.47
N GLY A 244 -0.32 6.87 -3.35
CA GLY A 244 0.43 7.60 -2.32
C GLY A 244 0.85 9.02 -2.67
N TYR A 245 0.34 9.62 -3.75
CA TYR A 245 0.77 10.93 -4.24
C TYR A 245 2.26 10.96 -4.63
N LEU A 246 2.75 9.85 -5.19
CA LEU A 246 4.15 9.71 -5.58
C LEU A 246 4.60 10.63 -6.70
N GLY A 247 3.68 11.28 -7.42
CA GLY A 247 4.00 12.24 -8.46
C GLY A 247 4.95 11.65 -9.49
N TYR A 248 4.50 10.69 -10.29
CA TYR A 248 5.21 10.35 -11.52
C TYR A 248 5.22 11.59 -12.41
N ARG A 249 6.42 12.01 -12.87
CA ARG A 249 6.75 13.16 -13.76
C ARG A 249 5.63 14.20 -13.88
N GLU A 250 5.88 15.44 -13.43
CA GLU A 250 4.94 16.56 -13.20
C GLU A 250 3.72 16.70 -14.15
N ASP A 251 3.78 16.18 -15.38
CA ASP A 251 2.74 16.26 -16.41
C ASP A 251 2.04 14.93 -16.79
N SER A 252 2.31 13.80 -16.11
CA SER A 252 1.81 12.48 -16.53
C SER A 252 0.82 11.84 -15.56
N SER A 253 -0.36 11.49 -16.06
CA SER A 253 -1.37 10.72 -15.33
C SER A 253 -1.03 9.23 -15.32
N TYR A 254 -1.60 8.52 -14.35
CA TYR A 254 -1.52 7.08 -14.20
C TYR A 254 -2.73 6.42 -14.85
N VAL A 255 -2.50 5.27 -15.47
CA VAL A 255 -3.55 4.37 -15.94
C VAL A 255 -3.70 3.26 -14.92
N VAL A 256 -4.90 3.06 -14.40
CA VAL A 256 -5.23 2.00 -13.44
C VAL A 256 -6.17 1.02 -14.11
N ASN A 257 -5.80 -0.24 -14.25
CA ASN A 257 -6.68 -1.21 -14.90
C ASN A 257 -7.90 -1.48 -14.02
N LYS A 258 -7.66 -1.83 -12.76
CA LYS A 258 -8.70 -2.25 -11.83
C LYS A 258 -8.59 -1.54 -10.48
N ILE A 259 -9.72 -1.04 -9.99
CA ILE A 259 -9.84 -0.53 -8.61
C ILE A 259 -10.82 -1.43 -7.87
N THR A 260 -10.43 -1.97 -6.73
CA THR A 260 -11.32 -2.74 -5.85
C THR A 260 -11.44 -2.02 -4.52
N ILE A 261 -12.66 -1.66 -4.12
CA ILE A 261 -12.97 -0.99 -2.87
C ILE A 261 -13.74 -1.97 -2.00
N ASN A 262 -13.13 -2.39 -0.90
CA ASN A 262 -13.75 -3.30 0.07
C ASN A 262 -14.11 -2.53 1.35
N VAL A 263 -15.40 -2.40 1.63
CA VAL A 263 -15.89 -1.84 2.89
C VAL A 263 -16.04 -2.97 3.88
N VAL A 264 -15.38 -2.85 5.03
CA VAL A 264 -15.42 -3.89 6.08
C VAL A 264 -16.25 -3.43 7.26
N ALA A 265 -16.86 -4.41 7.94
CA ALA A 265 -17.58 -4.20 9.17
C ALA A 265 -16.71 -3.45 10.20
N PRO A 266 -17.29 -2.52 10.97
CA PRO A 266 -16.57 -1.84 12.03
C PRO A 266 -16.02 -2.82 13.07
N THR A 267 -14.85 -2.48 13.63
CA THR A 267 -14.13 -3.33 14.60
C THR A 267 -13.84 -2.59 15.92
N ASP A 268 -14.31 -1.35 16.06
CA ASP A 268 -14.15 -0.50 17.24
C ASP A 268 -15.20 -0.75 18.34
N GLY A 269 -16.18 -1.62 18.07
CA GLY A 269 -17.22 -2.01 19.03
C GLY A 269 -18.36 -0.99 19.19
N ALA A 270 -18.38 0.09 18.41
CA ALA A 270 -19.46 1.07 18.46
C ALA A 270 -20.72 0.59 17.70
N SER A 271 -21.89 1.17 18.00
CA SER A 271 -23.15 0.76 17.36
C SER A 271 -23.31 1.27 15.93
N HIS A 272 -22.64 2.38 15.57
CA HIS A 272 -22.76 3.08 14.29
C HIS A 272 -24.20 3.23 13.79
N LYS A 273 -25.14 3.62 14.65
CA LYS A 273 -26.53 3.88 14.25
C LYS A 273 -26.58 4.97 13.17
N ASN A 274 -25.71 5.97 13.26
CA ASN A 274 -25.54 7.00 12.24
C ASN A 274 -24.18 6.85 11.53
N MET A 275 -24.12 7.09 10.21
CA MET A 275 -22.85 7.07 9.45
C MET A 275 -22.20 8.45 9.29
N VAL A 276 -22.89 9.52 9.68
CA VAL A 276 -22.49 10.91 9.44
C VAL A 276 -21.82 11.54 10.65
N CYS A 277 -22.33 11.26 11.84
CA CYS A 277 -21.90 11.80 13.13
C CYS A 277 -21.90 10.71 14.20
N ARG A 278 -21.50 11.06 15.42
CA ARG A 278 -21.59 10.13 16.56
C ARG A 278 -23.05 9.79 16.86
N ASP A 279 -23.27 8.63 17.47
CA ASP A 279 -24.62 8.16 17.81
C ASP A 279 -25.33 8.99 18.89
N ASP A 280 -24.58 9.76 19.70
CA ASP A 280 -25.10 10.72 20.69
C ASP A 280 -25.27 12.14 20.13
N GLU A 281 -24.83 12.38 18.89
CA GLU A 281 -24.99 13.65 18.19
C GLU A 281 -26.28 13.62 17.34
N GLU A 282 -27.20 14.55 17.59
CA GLU A 282 -28.39 14.78 16.74
C GLU A 282 -28.36 16.16 16.06
N PRO A 283 -27.46 16.39 15.10
CA PRO A 283 -27.44 17.66 14.40
C PRO A 283 -28.76 17.93 13.67
N HIS A 284 -29.35 19.11 13.93
CA HIS A 284 -30.61 19.57 13.32
C HIS A 284 -30.63 19.51 11.77
N TRP A 285 -29.47 19.52 11.13
CA TRP A 285 -29.33 19.45 9.67
C TRP A 285 -29.37 18.01 9.10
N LEU A 286 -29.32 16.96 9.94
CA LEU A 286 -29.45 15.56 9.50
C LEU A 286 -30.87 15.17 9.08
N LEU A 287 -31.88 15.86 9.61
CA LEU A 287 -33.30 15.47 9.55
C LEU A 287 -33.90 15.46 8.13
N ARG A 288 -33.18 15.88 7.09
CA ARG A 288 -33.77 16.15 5.77
C ARG A 288 -33.24 15.35 4.57
N ARG A 289 -32.15 14.57 4.65
CA ARG A 289 -31.56 13.99 3.41
C ARG A 289 -30.89 12.62 3.45
N TYR A 290 -30.61 12.00 4.60
CA TYR A 290 -29.69 10.85 4.65
C TYR A 290 -30.37 9.51 4.90
N GLY A 291 -31.35 9.16 4.07
CA GLY A 291 -32.16 7.94 4.23
C GLY A 291 -31.32 6.67 4.34
N ILE A 292 -30.34 6.48 3.43
CA ILE A 292 -29.52 5.25 3.43
C ILE A 292 -28.49 5.24 4.56
N LEU A 293 -27.84 6.37 4.85
CA LEU A 293 -26.80 6.48 5.87
C LEU A 293 -27.36 6.41 7.30
N SER A 294 -28.64 6.75 7.49
CA SER A 294 -29.32 6.72 8.80
C SER A 294 -30.19 5.48 9.01
N ASN A 295 -30.28 4.58 8.02
CA ASN A 295 -31.10 3.37 8.14
C ASN A 295 -30.39 2.29 8.96
N SER A 296 -30.67 2.24 10.26
CA SER A 296 -30.07 1.26 11.18
C SER A 296 -30.44 -0.19 10.89
N MET A 297 -31.40 -0.48 10.00
CA MET A 297 -31.70 -1.85 9.56
C MET A 297 -30.64 -2.39 8.59
N ILE A 298 -29.82 -1.52 7.99
CA ILE A 298 -28.76 -1.90 7.07
C ILE A 298 -27.42 -1.84 7.81
N PRO A 299 -26.57 -2.88 7.73
CA PRO A 299 -25.24 -2.86 8.33
C PRO A 299 -24.42 -1.63 7.88
N PRO A 300 -23.61 -1.02 8.77
CA PRO A 300 -22.90 0.23 8.50
C PRO A 300 -21.97 0.15 7.27
N GLU A 301 -21.28 -0.98 7.08
CA GLU A 301 -20.43 -1.23 5.93
C GLU A 301 -21.21 -1.26 4.61
N LYS A 302 -22.42 -1.83 4.63
CA LYS A 302 -23.30 -1.87 3.46
C LYS A 302 -23.89 -0.50 3.17
N ARG A 303 -24.30 0.25 4.20
CA ARG A 303 -24.77 1.65 4.05
C ARG A 303 -23.73 2.53 3.37
N LEU A 304 -22.49 2.45 3.83
CA LEU A 304 -21.41 3.26 3.27
C LEU A 304 -21.10 2.85 1.82
N ALA A 305 -21.05 1.54 1.55
CA ALA A 305 -20.81 1.04 0.20
C ALA A 305 -21.93 1.48 -0.76
N GLU A 306 -23.20 1.33 -0.38
CA GLU A 306 -24.36 1.75 -1.18
C GLU A 306 -24.38 3.27 -1.40
N TYR A 307 -24.04 4.06 -0.39
CA TYR A 307 -23.87 5.51 -0.53
C TYR A 307 -22.79 5.87 -1.56
N MET A 308 -21.62 5.23 -1.49
CA MET A 308 -20.53 5.47 -2.44
C MET A 308 -20.91 5.00 -3.85
N ILE A 309 -21.52 3.83 -3.99
CA ILE A 309 -22.00 3.27 -5.26
C ILE A 309 -23.00 4.24 -5.91
N HIS A 310 -24.00 4.70 -5.16
CA HIS A 310 -25.00 5.62 -5.66
C HIS A 310 -24.38 6.92 -6.19
N ASN A 311 -23.48 7.52 -5.40
CA ASN A 311 -22.85 8.78 -5.76
C ASN A 311 -21.84 8.61 -6.91
N LEU A 312 -21.06 7.54 -6.93
CA LEU A 312 -20.16 7.24 -8.04
C LEU A 312 -20.96 7.01 -9.33
N GLN A 313 -22.08 6.30 -9.26
CA GLN A 313 -22.96 6.12 -10.41
C GLN A 313 -23.47 7.47 -10.93
N ILE A 314 -23.80 8.43 -10.06
CA ILE A 314 -24.19 9.79 -10.47
C ILE A 314 -23.01 10.52 -11.13
N VAL A 315 -21.81 10.46 -10.54
CA VAL A 315 -20.61 11.12 -11.09
C VAL A 315 -20.25 10.54 -12.46
N LEU A 316 -20.29 9.22 -12.60
CA LEU A 316 -19.96 8.52 -13.84
C LEU A 316 -20.99 8.75 -14.94
N ARG A 317 -22.19 9.31 -14.67
CA ARG A 317 -23.09 9.75 -15.74
C ARG A 317 -22.45 10.93 -16.48
N ALA A 318 -22.17 10.79 -17.76
CA ALA A 318 -21.85 11.90 -18.66
C ALA A 318 -23.13 12.60 -19.12
N ASP A 319 -23.72 13.33 -18.19
CA ASP A 319 -24.51 14.50 -18.53
C ASP A 319 -23.61 15.74 -18.69
N ARG A 320 -24.19 16.82 -19.18
CA ARG A 320 -23.51 18.10 -19.43
C ARG A 320 -22.74 18.59 -18.21
N ASP A 321 -23.35 18.47 -17.03
CA ASP A 321 -22.89 19.10 -15.80
C ASP A 321 -21.88 18.22 -15.06
N LYS A 322 -21.85 16.92 -15.35
CA LYS A 322 -20.94 15.95 -14.73
C LYS A 322 -19.73 15.57 -15.58
N MET A 323 -19.74 15.92 -16.87
CA MET A 323 -18.63 15.66 -17.80
C MET A 323 -17.26 16.12 -17.27
N CYS A 324 -17.17 17.31 -16.66
CA CYS A 324 -15.89 17.81 -16.14
C CYS A 324 -15.31 16.93 -15.01
N TYR A 325 -16.16 16.19 -14.27
CA TYR A 325 -15.73 15.36 -13.15
C TYR A 325 -15.39 13.92 -13.55
N ASN A 326 -16.06 13.36 -14.56
CA ASN A 326 -15.87 11.96 -14.94
C ASN A 326 -14.84 11.74 -16.04
N GLN A 327 -14.50 12.76 -16.84
CA GLN A 327 -13.54 12.62 -17.93
C GLN A 327 -12.21 12.03 -17.46
N VAL A 328 -11.65 12.58 -16.38
CA VAL A 328 -10.39 12.09 -15.81
C VAL A 328 -10.46 10.62 -15.38
N LEU A 329 -11.62 10.13 -14.94
CA LEU A 329 -11.80 8.73 -14.55
C LEU A 329 -11.86 7.83 -15.80
N TYR A 330 -12.67 8.18 -16.80
CA TYR A 330 -12.77 7.42 -18.05
C TYR A 330 -11.46 7.39 -18.85
N GLU A 331 -10.69 8.46 -18.77
CA GLU A 331 -9.39 8.61 -19.44
C GLU A 331 -8.26 7.82 -18.80
N ASN A 332 -8.44 7.33 -17.56
CA ASN A 332 -7.35 6.75 -16.78
C ASN A 332 -7.69 5.44 -16.05
N ILE A 333 -8.95 5.03 -15.97
CA ILE A 333 -9.34 3.73 -15.39
C ILE A 333 -9.68 2.77 -16.52
N ALA A 334 -8.83 1.80 -16.84
CA ALA A 334 -8.95 1.03 -18.08
C ALA A 334 -10.06 -0.02 -18.08
N GLU A 335 -10.35 -0.68 -16.95
CA GLU A 335 -11.34 -1.78 -16.92
C GLU A 335 -12.50 -1.46 -15.99
N SER A 336 -12.28 -1.46 -14.67
CA SER A 336 -13.41 -1.47 -13.74
C SER A 336 -13.11 -0.88 -12.35
N ILE A 337 -14.20 -0.46 -11.70
CA ILE A 337 -14.25 -0.15 -10.28
C ILE A 337 -15.21 -1.14 -9.61
N ILE A 338 -14.70 -1.95 -8.69
CA ILE A 338 -15.46 -3.01 -8.02
C ILE A 338 -15.66 -2.67 -6.55
N PHE A 339 -16.88 -2.76 -6.08
CA PHE A 339 -17.27 -2.61 -4.68
C PHE A 339 -17.52 -3.96 -4.05
N ARG A 340 -16.92 -4.14 -2.87
CA ARG A 340 -17.08 -5.30 -2.00
C ARG A 340 -17.52 -4.88 -0.61
N VAL A 341 -18.28 -5.74 0.04
CA VAL A 341 -18.63 -5.63 1.45
C VAL A 341 -18.17 -6.91 2.13
N ASN A 342 -17.29 -6.78 3.13
CA ASN A 342 -16.72 -7.93 3.84
C ASN A 342 -16.10 -8.98 2.88
N GLY A 343 -15.50 -8.52 1.78
CA GLY A 343 -14.90 -9.38 0.75
C GLY A 343 -15.86 -9.89 -0.33
N GLU A 344 -17.17 -9.78 -0.15
CA GLU A 344 -18.18 -10.19 -1.14
C GLU A 344 -18.47 -9.04 -2.13
N GLU A 345 -18.49 -9.34 -3.42
CA GLU A 345 -18.77 -8.35 -4.46
C GLU A 345 -20.25 -7.97 -4.52
N ILE A 346 -20.54 -6.67 -4.44
CA ILE A 346 -21.92 -6.15 -4.48
C ILE A 346 -22.21 -5.31 -5.72
N LYS A 347 -21.18 -4.73 -6.35
CA LYS A 347 -21.32 -3.94 -7.58
C LYS A 347 -19.99 -3.83 -8.32
N ALA A 348 -20.02 -4.07 -9.62
CA ALA A 348 -18.95 -3.70 -10.53
C ALA A 348 -19.43 -2.57 -11.46
N PHE A 349 -18.56 -1.61 -11.70
CA PHE A 349 -18.68 -0.60 -12.75
C PHE A 349 -17.70 -0.95 -13.84
N ASP A 350 -18.19 -1.57 -14.92
CA ASP A 350 -17.41 -1.72 -16.14
C ASP A 350 -17.35 -0.37 -16.87
N MET A 351 -16.13 0.12 -17.09
CA MET A 351 -15.94 1.46 -17.61
C MET A 351 -16.30 1.58 -19.10
N ASP A 352 -16.32 0.47 -19.87
CA ASP A 352 -16.77 0.47 -21.26
C ASP A 352 -18.30 0.40 -21.35
N GLU A 353 -18.94 -0.45 -20.54
CA GLU A 353 -20.41 -0.53 -20.44
C GLU A 353 -20.99 0.83 -20.04
N MET A 354 -20.44 1.43 -18.99
CA MET A 354 -20.82 2.77 -18.52
C MET A 354 -20.57 3.86 -19.58
N MET A 355 -19.69 3.59 -20.56
CA MET A 355 -19.47 4.47 -21.72
C MET A 355 -20.41 4.16 -22.90
N GLY A 356 -20.99 2.97 -22.98
CA GLY A 356 -21.92 2.53 -24.02
C GLY A 356 -23.28 3.23 -23.95
N ASP A 357 -23.87 3.30 -22.76
CA ASP A 357 -25.28 3.66 -22.50
C ASP A 357 -25.68 5.15 -22.67
N TYR A 358 -24.91 5.91 -23.44
CA TYR A 358 -25.12 7.35 -23.58
C TYR A 358 -26.23 7.74 -24.58
N ASN A 359 -27.46 7.85 -24.07
CA ASN A 359 -28.60 8.49 -24.76
C ASN A 359 -29.09 9.74 -24.01
N ASN A 360 -28.18 10.66 -23.68
CA ASN A 360 -28.58 11.87 -22.96
C ASN A 360 -29.15 12.94 -23.92
N HIS A 361 -30.33 13.47 -23.59
CA HIS A 361 -31.09 14.41 -24.44
C HIS A 361 -30.85 15.89 -24.08
N ARG A 362 -30.18 16.18 -22.95
CA ARG A 362 -29.97 17.54 -22.44
C ARG A 362 -28.50 17.97 -22.56
N TRP A 363 -28.13 18.51 -23.72
CA TRP A 363 -26.79 19.07 -24.01
C TRP A 363 -26.71 20.59 -23.77
N GLY A 364 -27.78 21.20 -23.27
CA GLY A 364 -27.88 22.64 -23.03
C GLY A 364 -29.26 23.17 -23.41
N SER A 365 -29.59 24.37 -22.93
CA SER A 365 -30.82 25.09 -23.27
C SER A 365 -30.74 25.80 -24.64
N ILE A 366 -29.52 26.12 -25.10
CA ILE A 366 -29.26 26.80 -26.37
C ILE A 366 -28.92 25.76 -27.46
N PRO A 367 -29.70 25.66 -28.55
CA PRO A 367 -29.49 24.63 -29.58
C PRO A 367 -28.09 24.61 -30.21
N ARG A 368 -27.48 25.78 -30.44
CA ARG A 368 -26.11 25.87 -31.00
C ARG A 368 -25.06 25.29 -30.06
N ASP A 369 -25.12 25.62 -28.78
CA ASP A 369 -24.19 25.10 -27.77
C ASP A 369 -24.39 23.60 -27.57
N ALA A 370 -25.65 23.15 -27.53
CA ALA A 370 -25.99 21.73 -27.45
C ALA A 370 -25.38 20.92 -28.61
N LEU A 371 -25.49 21.40 -29.86
CA LEU A 371 -24.89 20.74 -31.02
C LEU A 371 -23.36 20.71 -30.94
N ARG A 372 -22.74 21.81 -30.52
CA ARG A 372 -21.29 21.91 -30.36
C ARG A 372 -20.79 20.96 -29.27
N MET A 373 -21.41 20.96 -28.09
CA MET A 373 -21.05 20.08 -26.97
C MET A 373 -21.20 18.61 -27.35
N LYS A 374 -22.28 18.25 -28.06
CA LYS A 374 -22.47 16.89 -28.59
C LYS A 374 -21.37 16.49 -29.57
N ARG A 375 -20.91 17.41 -30.42
CA ARG A 375 -19.79 17.17 -31.34
C ARG A 375 -18.48 16.96 -30.58
N ASP A 376 -18.18 17.82 -29.63
CA ASP A 376 -16.94 17.77 -28.86
C ASP A 376 -16.91 16.50 -27.98
N PHE A 377 -18.05 16.14 -27.38
CA PHE A 377 -18.23 14.86 -26.67
C PHE A 377 -17.99 13.65 -27.57
N ARG A 378 -18.58 13.61 -28.77
CA ARG A 378 -18.36 12.49 -29.71
C ARG A 378 -16.89 12.35 -30.09
N LYS A 379 -16.18 13.47 -30.29
CA LYS A 379 -14.73 13.45 -30.56
C LYS A 379 -13.96 12.89 -29.37
N TRP A 380 -14.23 13.39 -28.17
CA TRP A 380 -13.64 12.90 -26.94
C TRP A 380 -13.93 11.42 -26.69
N LYS A 381 -15.19 10.98 -26.80
CA LYS A 381 -15.60 9.58 -26.62
C LYS A 381 -14.86 8.65 -27.57
N LYS A 382 -14.77 8.99 -28.86
CA LYS A 382 -13.98 8.21 -29.85
C LYS A 382 -12.51 8.12 -29.46
N TRP A 383 -11.93 9.25 -29.04
CA TRP A 383 -10.54 9.28 -28.59
C TRP A 383 -10.32 8.43 -27.33
N VAL A 384 -11.20 8.52 -26.33
CA VAL A 384 -11.11 7.72 -25.11
C VAL A 384 -11.27 6.24 -25.40
N LEU A 385 -12.22 5.83 -26.24
CA LEU A 385 -12.37 4.41 -26.61
C LEU A 385 -11.09 3.84 -27.24
N LYS A 386 -10.52 4.53 -28.23
CA LYS A 386 -9.23 4.13 -28.84
C LYS A 386 -8.11 4.09 -27.80
N ARG A 387 -8.05 5.12 -26.93
CA ARG A 387 -7.05 5.19 -25.86
C ARG A 387 -7.17 4.00 -24.91
N ARG A 388 -8.39 3.59 -24.55
CA ARG A 388 -8.67 2.46 -23.65
C ARG A 388 -8.32 1.11 -24.28
N GLU A 389 -8.57 0.93 -25.57
CA GLU A 389 -8.09 -0.25 -26.31
C GLU A 389 -6.56 -0.36 -26.19
N ARG A 390 -5.83 0.74 -26.45
CA ARG A 390 -4.37 0.79 -26.28
C ARG A 390 -3.91 0.54 -24.84
N MET A 391 -4.65 1.03 -23.83
CA MET A 391 -4.35 0.78 -22.42
C MET A 391 -4.39 -0.71 -22.10
N LYS A 392 -5.42 -1.42 -22.57
CA LYS A 392 -5.59 -2.87 -22.36
C LYS A 392 -4.49 -3.68 -23.04
N GLU A 393 -3.99 -3.20 -24.17
CA GLU A 393 -2.87 -3.79 -24.89
C GLU A 393 -1.49 -3.39 -24.30
N GLY A 394 -1.46 -2.54 -23.26
CA GLY A 394 -0.22 -2.06 -22.65
C GLY A 394 0.61 -1.14 -23.56
N LEU A 395 0.00 -0.58 -24.61
CA LEU A 395 0.67 0.27 -25.58
C LEU A 395 0.85 1.70 -25.06
N GLU A 396 1.87 2.40 -25.58
CA GLU A 396 2.05 3.84 -25.33
C GLU A 396 0.81 4.64 -25.75
N LEU A 397 0.64 5.82 -25.14
CA LEU A 397 -0.59 6.61 -25.20
C LEU A 397 -0.23 8.05 -25.59
N ASP A 398 0.34 8.19 -26.78
CA ASP A 398 0.85 9.46 -27.31
C ASP A 398 -0.18 10.20 -28.17
N ASP A 399 -1.45 9.85 -27.99
CA ASP A 399 -2.55 10.49 -28.71
C ASP A 399 -2.86 11.84 -28.06
N ASP A 400 -2.77 12.92 -28.84
CA ASP A 400 -3.17 14.26 -28.39
C ASP A 400 -4.62 14.26 -27.93
N ARG A 401 -4.84 14.73 -26.69
CA ARG A 401 -6.19 14.88 -26.14
C ARG A 401 -6.94 15.92 -26.97
N PRO A 402 -8.11 15.59 -27.54
CA PRO A 402 -8.87 16.57 -28.31
C PRO A 402 -9.23 17.75 -27.40
N THR A 403 -8.95 18.98 -27.86
CA THR A 403 -9.27 20.20 -27.12
C THR A 403 -10.75 20.20 -26.75
N SER A 404 -11.02 20.06 -25.46
CA SER A 404 -12.37 20.12 -24.91
C SER A 404 -12.39 21.27 -23.91
N ARG A 405 -13.29 22.24 -24.10
CA ARG A 405 -13.41 23.43 -23.24
C ARG A 405 -14.02 23.14 -21.85
N TYR A 406 -14.09 21.87 -21.45
CA TYR A 406 -14.69 21.48 -20.17
C TYR A 406 -13.77 21.76 -18.97
N TYR A 407 -12.59 22.34 -19.19
CA TYR A 407 -11.66 22.80 -18.15
C TYR A 407 -11.45 24.31 -18.31
N HIS A 408 -12.30 25.11 -17.68
CA HIS A 408 -11.98 26.46 -17.23
C HIS A 408 -12.61 26.67 -15.86
#